data_AF-A0AB39QDP6-F1
#
_entry.id   AF-A0AB39QDP6-F1
#
_cell.length_a   1.000
_cell.length_b   1.000
_cell.length_c   1.000
_cell.angle_alpha   90.00
_cell.angle_beta   90.00
_cell.angle_gamma   90.00
#
_symmetry.space_group_name_H-M   'P 1'
#
loop_
_entity.id
_entity.type
_entity.pdbx_description
1 polymer ?
#
loop_
_entity_poly.entity_id
_entity_poly.type
_entity_poly.pdbx_seq_one_letter_code
_entity_poly.pdbx_strand_id
1 'polypeptide(L)'
;MATPTENEYEFGLARELGLPISLYAGMAGLPDAVDQLGRQGLLGPDVNYVHATEFAEQEWTQVTESGGTVSATPTVDMTQAGSARG
;
A
#
# COMPACT_ATOMS: atom_id res chain seq x y z
N MET A 1 0.05 2.53 13.40
CA MET A 1 0.68 1.94 12.21
C MET A 1 1.04 0.51 12.59
N ALA A 2 0.70 -0.48 11.78
CA ALA A 2 1.01 -1.88 12.08
C ALA A 2 2.52 -2.10 12.12
N THR A 3 2.96 -2.95 13.04
CA THR A 3 4.35 -3.41 13.14
C THR A 3 4.66 -4.46 12.08
N PRO A 4 5.93 -4.74 11.77
CA PRO A 4 6.29 -5.79 10.81
C PRO A 4 5.72 -7.17 11.18
N THR A 5 5.66 -7.50 12.48
CA THR A 5 5.09 -8.76 12.95
C THR A 5 3.57 -8.81 12.78
N GLU A 6 2.87 -7.69 13.01
CA GLU A 6 1.44 -7.59 12.72
C GLU A 6 1.17 -7.73 11.22
N ASN A 7 1.97 -7.08 10.37
CA ASN A 7 1.85 -7.22 8.91
C ASN A 7 2.04 -8.67 8.45
N GLU A 8 3.09 -9.35 8.92
CA GLU A 8 3.36 -10.75 8.55
C GLU A 8 2.19 -11.65 8.95
N TYR A 9 1.66 -11.48 10.16
CA TYR A 9 0.52 -12.26 10.65
C TYR A 9 -0.76 -11.98 9.85
N GLU A 10 -1.11 -10.72 9.64
CA GLU A 10 -2.33 -10.32 8.94
C GLU A 10 -2.32 -10.74 7.46
N PHE A 11 -1.19 -10.52 6.77
CA PHE A 11 -1.02 -10.95 5.38
C PHE A 11 -1.03 -12.47 5.26
N GLY A 12 -0.34 -13.16 6.17
CA GLY A 12 -0.33 -14.62 6.21
C GLY A 12 -1.74 -15.20 6.38
N LEU A 13 -2.51 -14.68 7.32
CA LEU A 13 -3.88 -15.10 7.58
C LEU A 13 -4.80 -14.81 6.38
N ALA A 14 -4.71 -13.64 5.76
CA ALA A 14 -5.50 -13.30 4.57
C ALA A 14 -5.21 -14.27 3.41
N ARG A 15 -3.94 -14.60 3.18
CA ARG A 15 -3.51 -15.56 2.15
C ARG A 15 -3.95 -16.99 2.46
N GLU A 16 -3.88 -17.42 3.71
CA GLU A 16 -4.39 -18.73 4.15
C GLU A 16 -5.90 -18.87 3.86
N LEU A 17 -6.66 -17.80 4.08
CA LEU A 17 -8.09 -17.75 3.82
C LEU A 17 -8.45 -17.48 2.36
N GLY A 18 -7.47 -17.23 1.49
CA GLY A 18 -7.69 -16.87 0.08
C GLY A 18 -8.39 -15.52 -0.12
N LEU A 19 -8.19 -14.57 0.79
CA LEU A 19 -8.80 -13.25 0.76
C LEU A 19 -7.86 -12.21 0.12
N PRO A 20 -8.41 -11.22 -0.61
CA PRO A 20 -7.62 -10.08 -1.06
C PRO A 20 -7.27 -9.15 0.11
N ILE A 21 -6.14 -8.45 -0.01
CA ILE A 21 -5.63 -7.51 0.99
C ILE A 21 -5.78 -6.10 0.44
N SER A 22 -6.40 -5.20 1.20
CA SER A 22 -6.52 -3.78 0.83
C SER A 22 -6.05 -2.89 1.96
N LEU A 23 -5.20 -1.91 1.64
CA LEU A 23 -4.59 -1.02 2.64
C LEU A 23 -4.40 0.39 2.10
N TYR A 24 -4.24 1.36 3.00
CA TYR A 24 -3.93 2.74 2.66
C TYR A 24 -2.42 2.87 2.45
N ALA A 25 -2.00 3.44 1.32
CA ALA A 25 -0.59 3.67 1.02
C ALA A 25 -0.41 4.91 0.15
N GLY A 26 0.71 5.62 0.35
CA GLY A 26 1.01 6.81 -0.45
C GLY A 26 0.05 7.95 -0.16
N MET A 27 -0.14 8.27 1.11
CA MET A 27 -0.87 9.44 1.59
C MET A 27 -0.10 10.07 2.76
N ALA A 28 -0.41 11.32 3.09
CA ALA A 28 0.21 12.05 4.20
C ALA A 28 0.23 11.23 5.50
N GLY A 29 1.43 11.05 6.07
CA GLY A 29 1.66 10.26 7.29
C GLY A 29 1.94 8.77 7.06
N LEU A 30 1.90 8.28 5.81
CA LEU A 30 2.25 6.92 5.41
C LEU A 30 3.28 6.93 4.24
N PRO A 31 4.48 7.50 4.45
CA PRO A 31 5.51 7.51 3.41
C PRO A 31 6.10 6.11 3.17
N ASP A 32 6.49 5.84 1.93
CA ASP A 32 7.26 4.66 1.52
C ASP A 32 6.61 3.32 1.94
N ALA A 33 5.29 3.27 2.07
CA ALA A 33 4.55 2.12 2.58
C ALA A 33 4.76 0.88 1.70
N VAL A 34 4.87 1.05 0.38
CA VAL A 34 5.12 -0.07 -0.55
C VAL A 34 6.54 -0.59 -0.34
N ASP A 35 7.53 0.29 -0.23
CA ASP A 35 8.92 -0.12 -0.01
C ASP A 35 9.09 -0.87 1.31
N GLN A 36 8.42 -0.42 2.36
CA GLN A 36 8.43 -1.09 3.67
C GLN A 36 7.84 -2.51 3.59
N LEU A 37 6.74 -2.70 2.86
CA LEU A 37 6.14 -4.03 2.62
C LEU A 37 7.01 -4.88 1.68
N GLY A 38 7.68 -4.27 0.71
CA GLY A 38 8.68 -4.91 -0.16
C GLY A 38 9.81 -5.54 0.63
N ARG A 39 10.38 -4.82 1.59
CA ARG A 39 11.42 -5.34 2.50
C ARG A 39 10.95 -6.49 3.39
N GLN A 40 9.64 -6.56 3.66
CA GLN A 40 9.01 -7.63 4.42
C GLN A 40 8.63 -8.83 3.53
N GLY A 41 8.79 -8.75 2.20
CA GLY A 41 8.38 -9.81 1.27
C GLY A 41 6.86 -9.96 1.13
N LEU A 42 6.11 -8.90 1.43
CA LEU A 42 4.65 -8.95 1.53
C LEU A 42 3.92 -8.48 0.26
N LEU A 43 4.62 -7.95 -0.74
CA LEU A 43 4.02 -7.56 -2.01
C LEU A 43 3.48 -8.79 -2.77
N GLY A 44 2.44 -8.57 -3.56
CA GLY A 44 1.87 -9.63 -4.39
C GLY A 44 0.62 -9.17 -5.17
N PRO A 45 0.11 -10.03 -6.06
CA PRO A 45 -1.06 -9.74 -6.88
C PRO A 45 -2.37 -9.69 -6.09
N ASP A 46 -2.32 -10.12 -4.83
CA ASP A 46 -3.41 -10.10 -3.86
C ASP A 46 -3.54 -8.77 -3.11
N VAL A 47 -2.64 -7.79 -3.36
CA VAL A 47 -2.58 -6.53 -2.63
C VAL A 47 -3.14 -5.35 -3.46
N ASN A 48 -4.06 -4.59 -2.86
CA ASN A 48 -4.61 -3.35 -3.39
C ASN A 48 -4.22 -2.15 -2.50
N TYR A 49 -3.62 -1.14 -3.11
CA TYR A 49 -3.19 0.10 -2.47
C TYR A 49 -4.21 1.22 -2.74
N VAL A 50 -4.80 1.76 -1.68
CA VAL A 50 -5.74 2.89 -1.74
C VAL A 50 -4.98 4.20 -1.60
N HIS A 51 -5.42 5.24 -2.31
CA HIS A 51 -4.79 6.57 -2.46
C HIS A 51 -3.69 6.61 -3.52
N ALA A 52 -2.49 6.15 -3.21
CA ALA A 52 -1.30 6.24 -4.07
C ALA A 52 -0.98 7.67 -4.57
N THR A 53 -1.42 8.70 -3.84
CA THR A 53 -1.24 10.11 -4.22
C THR A 53 0.18 10.63 -3.97
N GLU A 54 0.96 9.95 -3.14
CA GLU A 54 2.34 10.31 -2.78
C GLU A 54 3.38 9.22 -3.09
N PHE A 55 3.06 8.24 -3.94
CA PHE A 55 4.00 7.20 -4.34
C PHE A 55 5.23 7.77 -5.05
N ALA A 56 6.41 7.29 -4.64
CA ALA A 56 7.63 7.48 -5.40
C ALA A 56 7.67 6.58 -6.66
N GLU A 57 8.52 6.92 -7.64
CA GLU A 57 8.70 6.11 -8.86
C GLU A 57 9.05 4.65 -8.54
N GLN A 58 9.90 4.43 -7.53
CA GLN A 58 10.26 3.08 -7.10
C GLN A 58 9.08 2.29 -6.53
N GLU A 59 8.15 2.94 -5.83
CA GLU A 59 6.95 2.28 -5.32
C GLU A 59 6.04 1.86 -6.49
N TRP A 60 5.91 2.69 -7.52
CA TRP A 60 5.20 2.32 -8.75
C TRP A 60 5.82 1.10 -9.44
N THR A 61 7.16 1.04 -9.52
CA THR A 61 7.87 -0.14 -10.02
C THR A 61 7.54 -1.38 -9.19
N GLN A 62 7.62 -1.29 -7.86
CA GLN A 62 7.33 -2.42 -6.96
C GLN A 62 5.89 -2.92 -7.08
N VAL A 63 4.91 -2.02 -7.16
CA VAL A 63 3.50 -2.40 -7.39
C VAL A 63 3.35 -3.15 -8.71
N THR A 64 3.98 -2.64 -9.78
CA THR A 64 3.91 -3.27 -11.10
C THR A 64 4.56 -4.65 -11.12
N GLU A 65 5.76 -4.79 -10.56
CA GLU A 65 6.51 -6.06 -10.53
C GLU A 65 5.84 -7.11 -9.66
N SER A 66 5.19 -6.70 -8.57
CA SER A 66 4.45 -7.60 -7.68
C SER A 66 3.08 -8.02 -8.23
N GLY A 67 2.58 -7.34 -9.26
CA GLY A 67 1.24 -7.54 -9.80
C GLY A 67 0.12 -6.94 -8.94
N GLY A 68 0.46 -6.09 -7.97
CA GLY A 68 -0.50 -5.41 -7.11
C GLY A 68 -1.37 -4.40 -7.88
N THR A 69 -2.41 -3.91 -7.23
CA THR A 69 -3.38 -2.99 -7.84
C THR A 69 -3.52 -1.70 -7.04
N VAL A 70 -4.04 -0.66 -7.68
CA VAL A 70 -4.26 0.65 -7.05
C VAL A 70 -5.71 1.07 -7.21
N SER A 71 -6.29 1.56 -6.12
CA SER A 71 -7.60 2.21 -6.07
C SER A 71 -7.42 3.71 -5.90
N ALA A 72 -7.62 4.47 -6.97
CA ALA A 72 -7.66 5.93 -6.92
C ALA A 72 -8.95 6.39 -6.21
N THR A 73 -8.83 7.35 -5.28
CA THR A 73 -9.97 7.83 -4.47
C THR A 73 -10.15 9.35 -4.56
N PRO A 74 -10.36 9.95 -5.76
CA PRO A 74 -10.15 11.38 -5.98
C PRO A 74 -10.95 12.30 -5.06
N THR A 75 -12.21 11.97 -4.78
CA THR A 75 -13.05 12.79 -3.87
C THR A 75 -12.49 12.82 -2.45
N VAL A 76 -12.06 11.66 -1.95
CA VAL A 76 -11.45 11.52 -0.62
C VAL A 76 -10.06 12.14 -0.62
N ASP A 77 -9.27 11.91 -1.66
CA ASP A 77 -7.91 12.42 -1.79
C ASP A 77 -7.89 13.95 -1.78
N MET A 78 -8.76 14.62 -2.54
CA MET A 78 -8.82 16.09 -2.52
C MET A 78 -9.31 16.69 -1.20
N THR A 79 -10.02 15.91 -0.37
CA THR A 79 -10.58 16.39 0.91
C THR A 79 -9.74 16.01 2.11
N GLN A 80 -8.96 14.93 2.03
CA GLN A 80 -8.06 14.45 3.08
C GLN A 80 -6.58 14.75 2.79
N ALA A 81 -6.19 15.09 1.55
CA ALA A 81 -4.82 15.48 1.22
C ALA A 81 -4.50 16.87 1.80
N GLY A 82 -4.23 16.90 3.09
CA GLY A 82 -3.30 17.85 3.65
C GLY A 82 -1.89 17.47 3.19
N SER A 83 -1.29 18.37 2.39
CA SER A 83 0.09 18.34 1.88
C SER A 83 0.30 17.64 0.54
N ALA A 84 -0.05 18.36 -0.55
CA ALA A 84 0.71 18.22 -1.79
C ALA A 84 2.21 18.39 -1.46
N ARG A 85 3.05 17.46 -1.92
CA ARG A 85 4.50 17.64 -1.88
C ARG A 85 4.82 18.98 -2.56
N GLY A 86 5.30 19.93 -1.76
CA GLY A 86 5.88 21.18 -2.24
C GLY A 86 7.23 20.95 -2.90
#